data_AF-A0A1P8KLR0-F1
#
_entry.id   AF-A0A1P8KLR0-F1
#
_cell.length_a   1.000
_cell.length_b   1.000
_cell.length_c   1.000
_cell.angle_alpha   90.00
_cell.angle_beta   90.00
_cell.angle_gamma   90.00
#
_symmetry.space_group_name_H-M   'P 1'
#
loop_
_entity.id
_entity.type
_entity.pdbx_description
1 polymer ?
#
loop_
_entity_poly.entity_id
_entity_poly.type
_entity_poly.pdbx_seq_one_letter_code
_entity_poly.pdbx_strand_id
1 'polypeptide(L)'
;MKCPHCQTSVELDSKMYFKTLTGKYTCPSCSNKFKLDRSIKYYGWIAIAIFIALIDSYFVMKFAQTTTFSSVIFASWLVVLFFAYCYIDRRLENNMPTKKIN
;
A
#
# COMPACT_ATOMS: atom_id res chain seq x y z
N MET A 1 -6.71 -10.29 -6.89
CA MET A 1 -6.34 -10.00 -8.31
C MET A 1 -6.40 -11.28 -9.15
N LYS A 2 -6.41 -11.21 -10.50
CA LYS A 2 -6.39 -12.41 -11.37
C LYS A 2 -5.05 -12.54 -12.07
N CYS A 3 -4.51 -13.75 -12.22
CA CYS A 3 -3.30 -13.98 -13.01
C CYS A 3 -3.62 -13.85 -14.51
N PRO A 4 -2.83 -13.10 -15.30
CA PRO A 4 -3.11 -12.93 -16.73
C PRO A 4 -2.69 -14.15 -17.58
N HIS A 5 -1.98 -15.12 -16.99
CA HIS A 5 -1.53 -16.33 -17.68
C HIS A 5 -2.48 -17.52 -17.48
N CYS A 6 -2.86 -17.81 -16.23
CA CYS A 6 -3.72 -18.95 -15.89
C CYS A 6 -5.14 -18.57 -15.43
N GLN A 7 -5.48 -17.27 -15.40
CA GLN A 7 -6.77 -16.73 -14.94
C GLN A 7 -7.17 -17.05 -13.49
N THR A 8 -6.34 -17.75 -12.74
CA THR A 8 -6.57 -18.07 -11.34
C THR A 8 -6.62 -16.79 -10.49
N SER A 9 -7.55 -16.77 -9.54
CA SER A 9 -7.61 -15.75 -8.49
C SER A 9 -6.37 -15.87 -7.61
N VAL A 10 -5.61 -14.78 -7.50
CA VAL A 10 -4.47 -14.65 -6.61
C VAL A 10 -4.78 -13.53 -5.63
N GLU A 11 -4.80 -13.86 -4.34
CA GLU A 11 -4.90 -12.87 -3.28
C GLU A 11 -3.50 -12.35 -2.93
N LEU A 12 -3.36 -11.02 -2.91
CA LEU A 12 -2.17 -10.34 -2.45
C LEU A 12 -2.22 -10.29 -0.92
N ASP A 13 -1.62 -11.28 -0.28
CA ASP A 13 -1.44 -11.31 1.17
C ASP A 13 -0.33 -10.34 1.62
N SER A 14 -0.18 -10.14 2.94
CA SER A 14 0.87 -9.26 3.46
C SER A 14 2.26 -9.73 3.05
N LYS A 15 2.45 -11.05 2.99
CA LYS A 15 3.75 -11.66 2.68
C LYS A 15 4.16 -11.35 1.23
N MET A 16 3.26 -11.49 0.27
CA MET A 16 3.51 -11.15 -1.13
C MET A 16 3.64 -9.64 -1.32
N TYR A 17 2.81 -8.84 -0.66
CA TYR A 17 2.86 -7.38 -0.73
C TYR A 17 4.23 -6.83 -0.32
N PHE A 18 4.76 -7.27 0.84
CA PHE A 18 6.07 -6.82 1.30
C PHE A 18 7.26 -7.52 0.62
N LYS A 19 7.03 -8.61 -0.11
CA LYS A 19 8.10 -9.32 -0.84
C LYS A 19 8.58 -8.55 -2.07
N THR A 20 7.72 -7.77 -2.71
CA THR A 20 8.11 -7.05 -3.93
C THR A 20 7.64 -5.59 -3.94
N LEU A 21 8.57 -4.67 -3.71
CA LEU A 21 8.29 -3.22 -3.75
C LEU A 21 7.83 -2.71 -5.13
N THR A 22 8.21 -3.40 -6.20
CA THR A 22 8.00 -2.95 -7.59
C THR A 22 6.67 -3.41 -8.20
N GLY A 23 5.81 -4.06 -7.42
CA GLY A 23 4.50 -4.55 -7.87
C GLY A 23 4.59 -5.68 -8.90
N LYS A 24 5.74 -6.38 -8.94
CA LYS A 24 5.96 -7.59 -9.75
C LYS A 24 5.70 -8.81 -8.87
N TYR A 25 4.79 -9.68 -9.30
CA TYR A 25 4.38 -10.84 -8.53
C TYR A 25 4.57 -12.11 -9.35
N THR A 26 4.83 -13.21 -8.65
CA THR A 26 4.91 -14.55 -9.24
C THR A 26 3.63 -15.28 -8.90
N CYS A 27 2.95 -15.85 -9.90
CA CYS A 27 1.73 -16.61 -9.67
C CYS A 27 2.06 -17.92 -8.96
N PRO A 28 1.39 -18.26 -7.84
CA PRO A 28 1.63 -19.53 -7.16
C PRO A 28 1.18 -20.75 -7.97
N SER A 29 0.23 -20.58 -8.90
CA SER A 29 -0.35 -21.70 -9.67
C SER A 29 0.41 -22.03 -10.94
N CYS A 30 0.91 -21.03 -11.67
CA CYS A 30 1.61 -21.25 -12.95
C CYS A 30 3.07 -20.78 -12.95
N SER A 31 3.58 -20.31 -11.81
CA SER A 31 4.95 -19.79 -11.62
C SER A 31 5.36 -18.65 -12.56
N ASN A 32 4.45 -18.15 -13.40
CA ASN A 32 4.71 -17.03 -14.29
C ASN A 32 4.66 -15.71 -13.55
N LYS A 33 5.50 -14.77 -14.00
CA LYS A 33 5.56 -13.42 -13.48
C LYS A 33 4.49 -12.54 -14.14
N PHE A 34 3.93 -11.64 -13.36
CA PHE A 34 2.98 -10.62 -13.80
C PHE A 34 3.19 -9.34 -13.00
N LYS A 35 2.66 -8.23 -13.48
CA LYS A 35 2.70 -6.92 -12.80
C LYS A 35 1.29 -6.37 -12.65
N LEU A 36 1.06 -5.60 -11.60
CA LEU A 36 -0.16 -4.79 -11.48
C LEU A 36 -0.20 -3.70 -12.56
N ASP A 37 -1.39 -3.47 -13.10
CA ASP A 37 -1.63 -2.37 -14.01
C ASP A 37 -2.26 -1.19 -13.25
N ARG A 38 -1.37 -0.33 -12.75
CA ARG A 38 -1.72 0.86 -11.96
C ARG A 38 -2.22 1.97 -12.89
N SER A 39 -3.52 2.26 -12.79
CA SER A 39 -4.15 3.35 -13.54
C SER A 39 -3.85 4.74 -12.95
N ILE A 40 -4.15 5.81 -13.69
CA ILE A 40 -4.05 7.20 -13.21
C ILE A 40 -4.84 7.41 -11.90
N LYS A 41 -5.99 6.72 -11.75
CA LYS A 41 -6.81 6.80 -10.53
C LYS A 41 -6.05 6.34 -9.29
N TYR A 42 -5.14 5.37 -9.42
CA TYR A 42 -4.31 4.91 -8.32
C TYR A 42 -3.32 6.00 -7.87
N TYR A 43 -2.66 6.67 -8.81
CA TYR A 43 -1.76 7.79 -8.49
C TYR A 43 -2.52 8.97 -7.87
N GLY A 44 -3.75 9.23 -8.33
CA GLY A 44 -4.65 10.19 -7.69
C GLY A 44 -4.95 9.84 -6.23
N TRP A 45 -5.24 8.56 -5.95
CA TRP A 45 -5.43 8.08 -4.59
C TRP A 45 -4.17 8.25 -3.73
N ILE A 46 -2.98 7.94 -4.27
CA ILE A 46 -1.70 8.16 -3.57
C ILE A 46 -1.52 9.63 -3.22
N ALA A 47 -1.78 10.55 -4.15
CA ALA A 47 -1.64 11.98 -3.91
C ALA A 47 -2.59 12.46 -2.79
N ILE A 48 -3.86 11.99 -2.82
CA ILE A 48 -4.84 12.28 -1.77
C ILE A 48 -4.39 11.71 -0.43
N ALA A 49 -3.90 10.46 -0.41
CA ALA A 49 -3.44 9.81 0.82
C ALA A 49 -2.24 10.55 1.44
N ILE A 50 -1.28 11.00 0.63
CA ILE A 50 -0.15 11.82 1.10
C ILE A 50 -0.65 13.14 1.67
N PHE A 51 -1.56 13.83 0.98
CA PHE A 51 -2.10 15.10 1.46
C PHE A 51 -2.83 14.96 2.80
N ILE A 52 -3.67 13.93 2.94
CA ILE A 52 -4.36 13.60 4.20
C ILE A 52 -3.33 13.28 5.29
N ALA A 53 -2.32 12.46 4.99
CA ALA A 53 -1.29 12.09 5.96
C ALA A 53 -0.50 13.30 6.48
N LEU A 54 -0.21 14.28 5.62
CA LEU A 54 0.46 15.53 6.01
C LEU A 54 -0.41 16.39 6.92
N ILE A 55 -1.69 16.56 6.58
CA ILE A 55 -2.64 17.31 7.41
C ILE A 55 -2.80 16.66 8.78
N ASP A 56 -3.04 15.35 8.80
CA ASP A 56 -3.29 14.61 10.03
C ASP A 56 -2.04 14.62 10.93
N SER A 57 -0.86 14.41 10.35
CA SER A 57 0.42 14.50 11.07
C SER A 57 0.69 15.91 11.63
N TYR A 58 0.27 16.96 10.93
CA TYR A 58 0.36 18.34 11.44
C TYR A 58 -0.49 18.53 12.70
N PHE A 59 -1.74 18.05 12.70
CA PHE A 59 -2.61 18.13 13.87
C PHE A 59 -2.07 17.31 15.05
N VAL A 60 -1.60 16.09 14.80
CA VAL A 60 -1.00 15.25 15.84
C VAL A 60 0.25 15.90 16.43
N MET A 61 1.10 16.50 15.61
CA MET A 61 2.29 17.21 16.10
C MET A 61 1.90 18.44 16.95
N LYS A 62 0.90 19.21 16.53
CA LYS A 62 0.39 20.35 17.32
C LYS A 62 -0.16 19.91 18.68
N PHE A 63 -0.90 18.81 18.71
CA PHE A 63 -1.37 18.23 19.96
C PHE A 63 -0.20 17.73 20.82
N ALA A 64 0.73 16.97 20.23
CA ALA A 64 1.86 16.37 20.93
C ALA A 64 2.77 17.41 21.59
N GLN A 65 2.93 18.61 21.02
CA GLN A 65 3.69 19.71 21.62
C GLN A 65 3.18 20.15 23.00
N THR A 66 1.92 19.86 23.34
CA THR A 66 1.36 20.16 24.67
C THR A 66 1.72 19.12 25.74
N THR A 67 2.46 18.07 25.35
CA THR A 67 2.79 16.93 26.20
C THR A 67 4.30 16.77 26.38
N THR A 68 4.71 16.16 27.50
CA THR A 68 6.12 15.85 27.79
C THR A 68 6.70 14.75 26.89
N PHE A 69 5.85 13.95 26.23
CA PHE A 69 6.24 12.81 25.40
C PHE A 69 6.02 13.04 23.90
N SER A 70 6.12 14.30 23.46
CA SER A 70 5.77 14.74 22.11
C SER A 70 6.41 13.89 21.00
N SER A 71 7.71 13.57 21.14
CA SER A 71 8.46 12.74 20.17
C SER A 71 7.96 11.30 20.11
N VAL A 72 7.61 10.70 21.25
CA VAL A 72 7.12 9.30 21.32
C VAL A 72 5.73 9.19 20.71
N ILE A 73 4.85 10.15 21.00
CA ILE A 73 3.50 10.22 20.43
C ILE A 73 3.60 10.36 18.91
N PHE A 74 4.43 11.27 18.42
CA PHE A 74 4.60 11.47 16.98
C PHE A 74 5.22 10.26 16.28
N ALA A 75 6.25 9.63 16.88
CA ALA A 75 6.83 8.41 16.32
C ALA A 75 5.82 7.26 16.26
N SER A 76 5.05 7.06 17.33
CA SER A 76 4.00 6.03 17.40
C SER A 76 2.92 6.29 16.35
N TRP A 77 2.54 7.55 16.16
CA TRP A 77 1.60 7.98 15.13
C TRP A 77 2.08 7.62 13.72
N LEU A 78 3.34 7.92 13.37
CA LEU A 78 3.90 7.58 12.07
C LEU A 78 3.88 6.07 11.80
N VAL A 79 4.15 5.25 12.82
CA VAL A 79 4.07 3.78 12.72
C VAL A 79 2.64 3.33 12.41
N VAL A 80 1.65 3.86 13.15
CA VAL A 80 0.23 3.55 12.90
C VAL A 80 -0.19 3.96 11.49
N LEU A 81 0.20 5.17 11.06
CA LEU A 81 -0.10 5.70 9.75
C LEU A 81 0.52 4.85 8.63
N PHE A 82 1.77 4.40 8.80
CA PHE A 82 2.43 3.50 7.86
C PHE A 82 1.68 2.19 7.67
N PHE A 83 1.26 1.53 8.77
CA PHE A 83 0.51 0.28 8.68
C PHE A 83 -0.89 0.48 8.11
N ALA A 84 -1.58 1.57 8.48
CA ALA A 84 -2.88 1.91 7.91
C ALA A 84 -2.78 2.14 6.39
N TYR A 85 -1.78 2.90 5.93
CA TYR A 85 -1.52 3.13 4.52
C TYR A 85 -1.24 1.81 3.78
N CYS A 86 -0.32 0.99 4.29
CA CYS A 86 0.01 -0.30 3.68
C CYS A 86 -1.20 -1.25 3.61
N TYR A 87 -2.06 -1.24 4.62
CA TYR A 87 -3.28 -2.05 4.62
C TYR A 87 -4.26 -1.62 3.52
N ILE A 88 -4.49 -0.30 3.39
CA ILE A 88 -5.40 0.24 2.37
C ILE A 88 -4.81 0.06 0.97
N ASP A 89 -3.53 0.35 0.78
CA ASP A 89 -2.83 0.19 -0.50
C ASP A 89 -2.90 -1.25 -0.99
N ARG A 90 -2.57 -2.23 -0.15
CA ARG A 90 -2.71 -3.66 -0.47
C ARG A 90 -4.15 -4.04 -0.87
N ARG A 91 -5.16 -3.49 -0.18
CA ARG A 91 -6.57 -3.75 -0.51
C ARG A 91 -6.95 -3.16 -1.88
N LEU A 92 -6.42 -1.99 -2.22
CA LEU A 92 -6.60 -1.39 -3.54
C LEU A 92 -5.91 -2.23 -4.63
N GLU A 93 -4.63 -2.58 -4.41
CA GLU A 93 -3.86 -3.41 -5.34
C GLU A 93 -4.52 -4.77 -5.61
N ASN A 94 -5.15 -5.36 -4.59
CA ASN A 94 -5.87 -6.63 -4.73
C ASN A 94 -7.01 -6.60 -5.75
N ASN A 95 -7.60 -5.42 -5.97
CA ASN A 95 -8.72 -5.21 -6.89
C ASN A 95 -8.29 -4.72 -8.27
N MET A 96 -6.98 -4.53 -8.50
CA MET A 96 -6.49 -4.00 -9.77
C MET A 96 -6.33 -5.09 -10.85
N PRO A 97 -6.45 -4.69 -12.13
CA PRO A 97 -6.07 -5.53 -13.24
C PRO A 97 -4.56 -5.82 -13.24
N THR A 98 -4.19 -6.92 -13.86
CA THR A 98 -2.81 -7.38 -13.98
C THR A 98 -2.43 -7.49 -15.45
N LYS A 99 -1.13 -7.36 -15.73
CA LYS A 99 -0.56 -7.53 -17.06
C LYS A 99 0.61 -8.50 -17.06
N LYS A 100 0.78 -9.20 -18.17
CA LYS A 100 1.91 -10.10 -18.40
C LYS A 100 3.20 -9.27 -18.46
N ILE A 101 4.28 -9.84 -17.95
CA ILE A 101 5.64 -9.33 -18.13
C ILE A 101 6.48 -10.48 -18.69
N ASN A 102 7.33 -10.16 -19.66
CA ASN A 102 8.31 -11.10 -20.20
C ASN A 102 9.40 -11.41 -19.17
#